data_AF-A0A6G3SAC0-F1
#
_entry.id   AF-A0A6G3SAC0-F1
#
_cell.length_a   1.000
_cell.length_b   1.000
_cell.length_c   1.000
_cell.angle_alpha   90.00
_cell.angle_beta   90.00
_cell.angle_gamma   90.00
#
_symmetry.space_group_name_H-M   'P 1'
#
loop_
_entity.id
_entity.type
_entity.pdbx_description
1 polymer ?
#
loop_
_entity_poly.entity_id
_entity_poly.type
_entity_poly.pdbx_seq_one_letter_code
_entity_poly.pdbx_strand_id
1 'polypeptide(L)'
;MLGGAGRKARATKQAAIAKQRTRRDAAAARKVAGGRTNVRKAPARQAARKALRRSAARFHGRRAFAALVALPLGLLGFLTSPLGRKLGLPWLVHPGRRLYRRLTGAAREQRAERDAAIREEQAAADDAADKEATEEGADGISDQIERPAGPVPNSSDSTATGEGEHVSGFKFEEYAAEMEQAAQAYDPEDAMEILAMVESLPEALTSVANVMKILAERADSEFPLEKEVADGFNDIFGALNSAVAVAEDMGPLFRQAHEHDIARHEDPRNGPEAEKGWNV
;
A
#
# COMPACT_ATOMS: atom_id res chain seq x y z
N MET A 1 -35.23 -55.23 -2.82
CA MET A 1 -35.48 -53.78 -2.66
C MET A 1 -34.37 -53.03 -1.89
N LEU A 2 -33.06 -53.29 -2.14
CA LEU A 2 -31.98 -52.63 -1.36
C LEU A 2 -31.26 -51.46 -2.07
N GLY A 3 -31.49 -51.21 -3.37
CA GLY A 3 -30.77 -50.17 -4.13
C GLY A 3 -31.26 -48.73 -3.91
N GLY A 4 -32.45 -48.52 -3.35
CA GLY A 4 -33.08 -47.20 -3.22
C GLY A 4 -32.54 -46.35 -2.05
N ALA A 5 -32.23 -46.98 -0.92
CA ALA A 5 -31.76 -46.29 0.28
C ALA A 5 -30.34 -45.74 0.12
N GLY A 6 -29.43 -46.50 -0.51
CA GLY A 6 -28.06 -46.07 -0.78
C GLY A 6 -27.96 -44.88 -1.75
N ARG A 7 -28.86 -44.80 -2.73
CA ARG A 7 -28.93 -43.67 -3.68
C ARG A 7 -29.45 -42.38 -3.01
N LYS A 8 -30.47 -42.49 -2.15
CA LYS A 8 -30.97 -41.34 -1.37
C LYS A 8 -29.92 -40.80 -0.39
N ALA A 9 -29.17 -41.68 0.29
CA ALA A 9 -28.10 -41.28 1.19
C ALA A 9 -26.91 -40.62 0.47
N ARG A 10 -26.58 -41.05 -0.76
CA ARG A 10 -25.56 -40.39 -1.60
C ARG A 10 -26.03 -39.02 -2.10
N ALA A 11 -27.30 -38.89 -2.51
CA ALA A 11 -27.87 -37.63 -2.97
C ALA A 11 -27.92 -36.58 -1.85
N THR A 12 -28.29 -36.95 -0.61
CA THR A 12 -28.28 -36.02 0.53
C THR A 12 -26.86 -35.58 0.90
N LYS A 13 -25.89 -36.50 0.87
CA LYS A 13 -24.46 -36.17 1.06
C LYS A 13 -23.94 -35.22 -0.02
N GLN A 14 -24.29 -35.46 -1.29
CA GLN A 14 -23.92 -34.58 -2.41
C GLN A 14 -24.57 -33.19 -2.29
N ALA A 15 -25.85 -33.11 -1.89
CA ALA A 15 -26.52 -31.83 -1.66
C ALA A 15 -25.90 -31.03 -0.50
N ALA A 16 -25.51 -31.72 0.58
CA ALA A 16 -24.80 -31.09 1.70
C ALA A 16 -23.43 -30.54 1.28
N ILE A 17 -22.67 -31.31 0.49
CA ILE A 17 -21.37 -30.88 -0.06
C ILE A 17 -21.56 -29.69 -1.00
N ALA A 18 -22.55 -29.72 -1.90
CA ALA A 18 -22.85 -28.61 -2.80
C ALA A 18 -23.19 -27.33 -2.02
N LYS A 19 -24.03 -27.41 -0.98
CA LYS A 19 -24.37 -26.28 -0.12
C LYS A 19 -23.17 -25.71 0.65
N GLN A 20 -22.24 -26.56 1.07
CA GLN A 20 -21.03 -26.11 1.73
C GLN A 20 -20.07 -25.43 0.74
N ARG A 21 -19.99 -25.93 -0.50
CA ARG A 21 -19.21 -25.31 -1.58
C ARG A 21 -19.77 -23.92 -1.93
N THR A 22 -21.06 -23.79 -2.22
CA THR A 22 -21.65 -22.49 -2.56
C THR A 22 -21.47 -21.43 -1.47
N ARG A 23 -21.52 -21.83 -0.19
CA ARG A 23 -21.20 -20.92 0.94
C ARG A 23 -19.75 -20.46 0.94
N ARG A 24 -18.82 -21.37 0.64
CA ARG A 24 -17.38 -21.05 0.56
C ARG A 24 -17.11 -20.14 -0.62
N ASP A 25 -17.72 -20.44 -1.77
CA ASP A 25 -17.54 -19.66 -3.01
C ASP A 25 -18.11 -18.25 -2.83
N ALA A 26 -19.29 -18.10 -2.24
CA ALA A 26 -19.86 -16.80 -1.90
C ALA A 26 -19.00 -16.00 -0.89
N ALA A 27 -18.34 -16.68 0.06
CA ALA A 27 -17.43 -16.04 1.00
C ALA A 27 -16.13 -15.59 0.32
N ALA A 28 -15.59 -16.40 -0.58
CA ALA A 28 -14.42 -16.07 -1.39
C ALA A 28 -14.72 -14.86 -2.31
N ALA A 29 -15.84 -14.89 -3.03
CA ALA A 29 -16.28 -13.80 -3.89
C ALA A 29 -16.41 -12.47 -3.12
N ARG A 30 -17.00 -12.50 -1.91
CA ARG A 30 -17.07 -11.30 -1.04
C ARG A 30 -15.69 -10.81 -0.61
N LYS A 31 -14.77 -11.71 -0.30
CA LYS A 31 -13.40 -11.35 0.09
C LYS A 31 -12.64 -10.70 -1.07
N VAL A 32 -12.79 -11.24 -2.28
CA VAL A 32 -12.20 -10.70 -3.51
C VAL A 32 -12.80 -9.34 -3.85
N ALA A 33 -14.13 -9.21 -3.85
CA ALA A 33 -14.81 -7.93 -4.04
C ALA A 33 -14.35 -6.87 -3.02
N GLY A 34 -14.23 -7.28 -1.75
CA GLY A 34 -13.65 -6.44 -0.70
C GLY A 34 -12.20 -6.04 -0.96
N GLY A 35 -11.36 -6.96 -1.44
CA GLY A 35 -9.99 -6.69 -1.87
C GLY A 35 -9.93 -5.65 -2.98
N ARG A 36 -10.69 -5.86 -4.06
CA ARG A 36 -10.75 -4.97 -5.25
C ARG A 36 -11.21 -3.56 -4.87
N THR A 37 -12.25 -3.43 -4.03
CA THR A 37 -12.69 -2.10 -3.55
C THR A 37 -11.63 -1.39 -2.72
N ASN A 38 -10.85 -2.12 -1.91
CA ASN A 38 -9.79 -1.53 -1.10
C ASN A 38 -8.61 -1.06 -1.95
N VAL A 39 -8.23 -1.81 -2.99
CA VAL A 39 -7.16 -1.43 -3.92
C VAL A 39 -7.59 -0.21 -4.74
N ARG A 40 -8.79 -0.22 -5.34
CA ARG A 40 -9.32 0.90 -6.12
C ARG A 40 -9.38 2.21 -5.33
N LYS A 41 -9.80 2.14 -4.05
CA LYS A 41 -9.92 3.33 -3.17
C LYS A 41 -8.64 3.67 -2.42
N ALA A 42 -7.58 2.85 -2.51
CA ALA A 42 -6.31 3.08 -1.83
C ALA A 42 -5.66 4.44 -2.17
N PRO A 43 -5.53 4.85 -3.44
CA PRO A 43 -4.86 6.12 -3.77
C PRO A 43 -5.61 7.34 -3.23
N ALA A 44 -6.95 7.38 -3.36
CA ALA A 44 -7.78 8.45 -2.83
C ALA A 44 -7.65 8.57 -1.30
N ARG A 45 -7.66 7.45 -0.58
CA ARG A 45 -7.45 7.39 0.87
C ARG A 45 -6.04 7.84 1.28
N GLN A 46 -5.02 7.49 0.50
CA GLN A 46 -3.64 7.89 0.79
C GLN A 46 -3.44 9.40 0.58
N ALA A 47 -3.99 9.96 -0.50
CA ALA A 47 -3.98 11.39 -0.77
C ALA A 47 -4.67 12.18 0.36
N ALA A 48 -5.86 11.74 0.79
CA ALA A 48 -6.59 12.33 1.91
C ALA A 48 -5.79 12.28 3.22
N ARG A 49 -5.12 11.15 3.52
CA ARG A 49 -4.24 11.04 4.70
C ARG A 49 -3.08 12.04 4.66
N LYS A 50 -2.40 12.18 3.51
CA LYS A 50 -1.31 13.16 3.33
C LYS A 50 -1.84 14.60 3.52
N ALA A 51 -3.00 14.92 2.93
CA ALA A 51 -3.64 16.23 3.06
C ALA A 51 -4.05 16.56 4.51
N LEU A 52 -4.63 15.60 5.23
CA LEU A 52 -5.00 15.75 6.65
C LEU A 52 -3.77 15.96 7.54
N ARG A 53 -2.67 15.23 7.30
CA ARG A 53 -1.39 15.43 8.02
C ARG A 53 -0.85 16.84 7.78
N ARG A 54 -0.86 17.32 6.53
CA ARG A 54 -0.45 18.70 6.19
C ARG A 54 -1.37 19.74 6.84
N SER A 55 -2.66 19.48 6.91
CA SER A 55 -3.64 20.34 7.59
C SER A 55 -3.37 20.44 9.09
N ALA A 56 -3.08 19.30 9.73
CA ALA A 56 -2.73 19.22 11.13
C ALA A 56 -1.41 19.95 11.42
N ALA A 57 -0.37 19.75 10.61
CA ALA A 57 0.93 20.43 10.76
C ALA A 57 0.78 21.96 10.74
N ARG A 58 0.01 22.50 9.79
CA ARG A 58 -0.30 23.94 9.70
C ARG A 58 -1.03 24.45 10.95
N PHE A 59 -1.98 23.68 11.47
CA PHE A 59 -2.69 24.03 12.71
C PHE A 59 -1.76 24.03 13.92
N HIS A 60 -0.90 23.03 14.06
CA HIS A 60 0.06 22.95 15.16
C HIS A 60 1.10 24.08 15.09
N GLY A 61 1.55 24.47 13.89
CA GLY A 61 2.40 25.65 13.70
C GLY A 61 1.72 26.94 14.16
N ARG A 62 0.47 27.19 13.71
CA ARG A 62 -0.30 28.36 14.18
C ARG A 62 -0.58 28.34 15.68
N ARG A 63 -0.80 27.15 16.25
CA ARG A 63 -1.00 26.97 17.70
C ARG A 63 0.27 27.28 18.49
N ALA A 64 1.44 26.86 17.99
CA ALA A 64 2.72 27.17 18.60
C ALA A 64 3.01 28.67 18.55
N PHE A 65 2.79 29.32 17.40
CA PHE A 65 2.90 30.77 17.28
C PHE A 65 1.95 31.52 18.22
N ALA A 66 0.68 31.11 18.28
CA ALA A 66 -0.29 31.70 19.21
C ALA A 66 0.13 31.51 20.68
N ALA A 67 0.77 30.39 21.02
CA ALA A 67 1.31 30.17 22.35
C ALA A 67 2.48 31.13 22.65
N LEU A 68 3.41 31.31 21.71
CA LEU A 68 4.53 32.25 21.85
C LEU A 68 4.06 33.70 22.06
N VAL A 69 3.08 34.15 21.28
CA VAL A 69 2.52 35.50 21.42
C VAL A 69 1.74 35.67 22.73
N ALA A 70 1.04 34.62 23.18
CA ALA A 70 0.25 34.68 24.40
C ALA A 70 1.08 34.49 25.69
N LEU A 71 2.29 33.95 25.61
CA LEU A 71 3.13 33.59 26.76
C LEU A 71 3.50 34.82 27.62
N PRO A 72 3.97 35.96 27.07
CA PRO A 72 4.27 37.15 27.88
C PRO A 72 3.05 37.67 28.64
N LEU A 73 1.88 37.70 27.99
CA LEU A 73 0.62 38.09 28.61
C LEU A 73 0.10 37.04 29.60
N GLY A 74 0.47 35.78 29.42
CA GLY A 74 0.23 34.70 30.37
C GLY A 74 1.01 34.89 31.66
N LEU A 75 2.31 35.22 31.54
CA LEU A 75 3.17 35.56 32.68
C LEU A 75 2.68 36.80 33.41
N LEU A 76 2.29 37.86 32.68
CA LEU A 76 1.65 39.04 33.26
C LEU A 76 0.35 38.67 34.00
N GLY A 77 -0.40 37.72 33.44
CA GLY A 77 -1.61 37.17 34.02
C GLY A 77 -1.43 36.53 35.39
N PHE A 78 -0.26 36.00 35.73
CA PHE A 78 0.00 35.47 37.08
C PHE A 78 -0.02 36.54 38.16
N LEU A 79 0.47 37.75 37.84
CA LEU A 79 0.45 38.89 38.76
C LEU A 79 -0.90 39.61 38.75
N THR A 80 -1.52 39.75 37.58
CA THR A 80 -2.75 40.55 37.44
C THR A 80 -4.03 39.80 37.79
N SER A 81 -4.06 38.47 37.67
CA SER A 81 -5.26 37.68 38.00
C SER A 81 -5.70 37.75 39.47
N PRO A 82 -4.81 37.66 40.49
CA PRO A 82 -5.23 37.83 41.88
C PRO A 82 -5.72 39.26 42.18
N LEU A 83 -5.10 40.29 41.57
CA LEU A 83 -5.60 41.66 41.65
C LEU A 83 -6.97 41.83 40.98
N GLY A 84 -7.16 41.26 39.79
CA GLY A 84 -8.42 41.31 39.05
C GLY A 84 -9.58 40.63 39.79
N ARG A 85 -9.30 39.53 40.51
CA ARG A 85 -10.29 38.89 41.38
C ARG A 85 -10.63 39.73 42.61
N LYS A 86 -9.65 40.39 43.23
CA LYS A 86 -9.87 41.27 44.40
C LYS A 86 -10.63 42.55 44.04
N LEU A 87 -10.37 43.12 42.86
CA LEU A 87 -10.99 44.38 42.40
C LEU A 87 -12.26 44.16 41.58
N GLY A 88 -12.72 42.92 41.38
CA GLY A 88 -13.92 42.62 40.59
C GLY A 88 -13.79 42.96 39.09
N LEU A 89 -12.57 43.02 38.55
CA LEU A 89 -12.28 43.39 37.17
C LEU A 89 -12.01 42.13 36.32
N PRO A 90 -13.01 41.55 35.63
CA PRO A 90 -12.88 40.26 34.96
C PRO A 90 -11.91 40.27 33.76
N TRP A 91 -11.64 41.43 33.16
CA TRP A 91 -10.72 41.56 32.02
C TRP A 91 -9.25 41.35 32.39
N LEU A 92 -8.88 41.58 33.66
CA LEU A 92 -7.53 41.32 34.22
C LEU A 92 -7.30 39.84 34.56
N VAL A 93 -8.35 39.01 34.53
CA VAL A 93 -8.25 37.58 34.87
C VAL A 93 -7.83 36.78 33.64
N HIS A 94 -6.60 36.24 33.68
CA HIS A 94 -5.95 35.41 32.65
C HIS A 94 -5.93 36.01 31.22
N PRO A 95 -5.37 37.22 31.01
CA PRO A 95 -5.35 37.88 29.70
C PRO A 95 -4.67 37.06 28.61
N GLY A 96 -3.53 36.42 28.89
CA GLY A 96 -2.85 35.53 27.95
C GLY A 96 -3.71 34.33 27.51
N ARG A 97 -4.48 33.72 28.42
CA ARG A 97 -5.35 32.58 28.09
C ARG A 97 -6.52 33.00 27.18
N ARG A 98 -7.07 34.20 27.39
CA ARG A 98 -8.12 34.77 26.52
C ARG A 98 -7.58 35.02 25.12
N LEU A 99 -6.41 35.64 25.00
CA LEU A 99 -5.77 35.89 23.71
C LEU A 99 -5.46 34.58 22.98
N TYR A 100 -4.84 33.60 23.67
CA TYR A 100 -4.57 32.29 23.11
C TYR A 100 -5.83 31.59 22.59
N ARG A 101 -6.93 31.64 23.36
CA ARG A 101 -8.22 31.08 22.93
C ARG A 101 -8.76 31.77 21.68
N ARG A 102 -8.66 33.11 21.60
CA ARG A 102 -9.11 33.86 20.43
C ARG A 102 -8.30 33.52 19.18
N LEU A 103 -6.97 33.50 19.29
CA LEU A 103 -6.06 33.18 18.18
C LEU A 103 -6.21 31.72 17.71
N THR A 104 -6.40 30.79 18.65
CA THR A 104 -6.58 29.37 18.31
C THR A 104 -8.00 29.00 17.91
N GLY A 105 -9.00 29.83 18.24
CA GLY A 105 -10.41 29.62 17.87
C GLY A 105 -10.60 29.62 16.37
N ALA A 106 -10.27 30.75 15.72
CA ALA A 106 -10.34 30.87 14.25
C ALA A 106 -9.48 29.83 13.53
N ALA A 107 -8.31 29.48 14.08
CA ALA A 107 -7.46 28.43 13.50
C ALA A 107 -8.06 27.02 13.59
N ARG A 108 -8.89 26.73 14.60
CA ARG A 108 -9.61 25.46 14.72
C ARG A 108 -10.74 25.38 13.71
N GLU A 109 -11.53 26.43 13.56
CA GLU A 109 -12.62 26.52 12.57
C GLU A 109 -12.08 26.33 11.15
N GLN A 110 -11.04 27.08 10.77
CA GLN A 110 -10.38 26.92 9.47
C GLN A 110 -9.75 25.55 9.26
N ARG A 111 -9.37 24.83 10.32
CA ARG A 111 -8.94 23.43 10.20
C ARG A 111 -10.15 22.53 9.98
N ALA A 112 -11.23 22.70 10.72
CA ALA A 112 -12.43 21.90 10.60
C ALA A 112 -13.01 22.00 9.18
N GLU A 113 -13.09 23.21 8.61
CA GLU A 113 -13.52 23.44 7.22
C GLU A 113 -12.63 22.72 6.21
N ARG A 114 -11.30 22.85 6.33
CA ARG A 114 -10.36 22.17 5.42
C ARG A 114 -10.43 20.65 5.57
N ASP A 115 -10.48 20.14 6.80
CA ASP A 115 -10.58 18.71 7.07
C ASP A 115 -11.95 18.15 6.60
N ALA A 116 -13.00 18.97 6.57
CA ALA A 116 -14.30 18.60 5.98
C ALA A 116 -14.21 18.52 4.46
N ALA A 117 -13.66 19.56 3.80
CA ALA A 117 -13.46 19.57 2.35
C ALA A 117 -12.60 18.40 1.85
N ILE A 118 -11.51 18.07 2.56
CA ILE A 118 -10.66 16.90 2.23
C ILE A 118 -11.45 15.59 2.30
N ARG A 119 -12.37 15.45 3.27
CA ARG A 119 -13.18 14.23 3.39
C ARG A 119 -14.26 14.17 2.32
N GLU A 120 -14.83 15.30 1.94
CA GLU A 120 -15.80 15.39 0.84
C GLU A 120 -15.15 15.04 -0.50
N GLU A 121 -13.95 15.57 -0.76
CA GLU A 121 -13.14 15.21 -1.94
C GLU A 121 -12.78 13.72 -1.94
N GLN A 122 -12.39 13.17 -0.79
CA GLN A 122 -12.14 11.73 -0.66
C GLN A 122 -13.39 10.90 -0.96
N ALA A 123 -14.56 11.30 -0.46
CA ALA A 123 -15.81 10.60 -0.71
C ALA A 123 -16.19 10.65 -2.19
N ALA A 124 -16.06 11.82 -2.84
CA ALA A 124 -16.30 11.98 -4.27
C ALA A 124 -15.36 11.12 -5.12
N ALA A 125 -14.07 11.03 -4.75
CA ALA A 125 -13.11 10.17 -5.44
C ALA A 125 -13.41 8.67 -5.22
N ASP A 126 -13.81 8.28 -4.00
CA ASP A 126 -14.24 6.91 -3.69
C ASP A 126 -15.50 6.53 -4.49
N ASP A 127 -16.45 7.45 -4.68
CA ASP A 127 -17.66 7.26 -5.48
C ASP A 127 -17.37 7.20 -6.98
N ALA A 128 -16.44 8.02 -7.47
CA ALA A 128 -15.99 7.99 -8.86
C ALA A 128 -15.35 6.65 -9.20
N ALA A 129 -14.47 6.14 -8.34
CA ALA A 129 -13.81 4.83 -8.51
C ALA A 129 -14.79 3.64 -8.45
N ASP A 130 -15.96 3.81 -7.81
CA ASP A 130 -17.02 2.80 -7.84
C ASP A 130 -17.87 2.88 -9.11
N LYS A 131 -18.12 4.09 -9.64
CA LYS A 131 -18.81 4.27 -10.93
C LYS A 131 -18.00 3.71 -12.10
N GLU A 132 -16.71 4.05 -12.15
CA GLU A 132 -15.78 3.56 -13.17
C GLU A 132 -15.76 2.01 -13.20
N ALA A 133 -15.70 1.36 -12.03
CA ALA A 133 -15.77 -0.10 -11.95
C ALA A 133 -17.13 -0.70 -12.35
N THR A 134 -18.22 0.07 -12.23
CA THR A 134 -19.56 -0.37 -12.68
C THR A 134 -19.70 -0.23 -14.19
N GLU A 135 -19.10 0.79 -14.78
CA GLU A 135 -19.07 1.05 -16.23
C GLU A 135 -18.12 0.06 -16.95
N GLU A 136 -16.92 -0.18 -16.43
CA GLU A 136 -15.99 -1.21 -16.94
C GLU A 136 -16.58 -2.63 -16.84
N GLY A 137 -17.38 -2.91 -15.81
CA GLY A 137 -18.08 -4.19 -15.68
C GLY A 137 -19.25 -4.38 -16.65
N ALA A 138 -19.76 -3.29 -17.26
CA ALA A 138 -20.86 -3.34 -18.23
C ALA A 138 -20.37 -3.61 -19.67
N ASP A 139 -19.13 -3.23 -19.99
CA ASP A 139 -18.54 -3.39 -21.33
C ASP A 139 -17.76 -4.72 -21.43
N GLY A 140 -18.50 -5.83 -21.44
CA GLY A 140 -18.16 -6.95 -22.32
C GLY A 140 -17.18 -8.03 -21.88
N ILE A 141 -17.04 -8.42 -20.61
CA ILE A 141 -16.57 -9.80 -20.36
C ILE A 141 -17.33 -10.56 -19.27
N SER A 142 -17.91 -11.70 -19.67
CA SER A 142 -18.82 -12.55 -18.90
C SER A 142 -18.17 -13.08 -17.61
N ASP A 143 -18.86 -12.86 -16.49
CA ASP A 143 -18.53 -13.30 -15.13
C ASP A 143 -18.76 -14.82 -14.88
N GLN A 144 -18.96 -15.58 -15.95
CA GLN A 144 -19.29 -17.01 -15.92
C GLN A 144 -18.51 -17.69 -17.04
N ILE A 145 -17.46 -18.43 -16.69
CA ILE A 145 -16.91 -19.44 -17.58
C ILE A 145 -17.35 -20.81 -17.08
N GLU A 146 -17.76 -21.64 -18.04
CA GLU A 146 -18.34 -22.94 -17.75
C GLU A 146 -17.24 -23.95 -17.38
N ARG A 147 -17.26 -24.39 -16.12
CA ARG A 147 -16.33 -25.38 -15.58
C ARG A 147 -16.33 -26.65 -16.44
N PRO A 148 -15.15 -27.19 -16.82
CA PRO A 148 -15.07 -28.43 -17.57
C PRO A 148 -15.73 -29.60 -16.82
N ALA A 149 -16.56 -30.37 -17.53
CA ALA A 149 -17.40 -31.42 -16.96
C ALA A 149 -16.67 -32.72 -16.57
N GLY A 150 -15.34 -32.81 -16.81
CA GLY A 150 -14.55 -34.00 -16.57
C GLY A 150 -13.25 -33.74 -15.79
N PRO A 151 -12.70 -34.76 -15.11
CA PRO A 151 -11.40 -34.65 -14.46
C PRO A 151 -10.31 -34.43 -15.52
N VAL A 152 -9.64 -33.29 -15.45
CA VAL A 152 -8.43 -33.03 -16.23
C VAL A 152 -7.30 -33.94 -15.73
N PRO A 153 -6.60 -34.67 -16.62
CA PRO A 153 -5.47 -35.50 -16.21
C PRO A 153 -4.36 -34.61 -15.64
N ASN A 154 -3.81 -35.02 -14.50
CA ASN A 154 -2.60 -34.40 -13.93
C ASN A 154 -1.46 -34.60 -14.93
N SER A 155 -0.88 -33.50 -15.41
CA SER A 155 0.37 -33.52 -16.16
C SER A 155 1.50 -33.94 -15.21
N SER A 156 1.67 -35.24 -15.02
CA SER A 156 2.82 -35.85 -14.34
C SER A 156 3.39 -37.03 -15.11
N ASP A 157 3.01 -37.22 -16.38
CA ASP A 157 3.55 -38.26 -17.24
C ASP A 157 4.40 -37.63 -18.34
N SER A 158 5.70 -37.51 -18.07
CA SER A 158 6.72 -37.25 -19.07
C SER A 158 6.96 -38.54 -19.87
N THR A 159 6.40 -38.68 -21.08
CA THR A 159 6.97 -39.58 -22.09
C THR A 159 6.59 -39.19 -23.54
N ALA A 160 7.65 -38.98 -24.34
CA ALA A 160 7.77 -39.12 -25.80
C ALA A 160 7.10 -38.12 -26.78
N THR A 161 7.98 -37.28 -27.35
CA THR A 161 8.24 -37.06 -28.79
C THR A 161 7.09 -36.60 -29.70
N GLY A 162 7.17 -35.33 -30.09
CA GLY A 162 6.51 -34.76 -31.27
C GLY A 162 7.16 -33.42 -31.62
N GLU A 163 7.72 -33.34 -32.82
CA GLU A 163 8.42 -32.17 -33.37
C GLU A 163 7.53 -30.92 -33.39
N GLY A 164 8.01 -29.91 -32.68
CA GLY A 164 7.44 -28.58 -32.54
C GLY A 164 8.16 -28.00 -31.35
N GLU A 165 9.02 -27.01 -31.58
CA GLU A 165 9.82 -26.34 -30.55
C GLU A 165 8.88 -25.51 -29.66
N HIS A 166 8.08 -26.21 -28.86
CA HIS A 166 7.40 -25.64 -27.72
C HIS A 166 8.45 -25.51 -26.65
N VAL A 167 8.86 -24.27 -26.36
CA VAL A 167 9.62 -23.95 -25.15
C VAL A 167 8.71 -24.22 -23.96
N SER A 168 8.66 -25.50 -23.57
CA SER A 168 8.12 -25.92 -22.29
C SER A 168 9.08 -25.45 -21.21
N GLY A 169 8.69 -24.48 -20.39
CA GLY A 169 9.27 -24.34 -19.06
C GLY A 169 9.67 -22.96 -18.56
N PHE A 170 8.86 -21.91 -18.76
CA PHE A 170 9.00 -20.75 -17.87
C PHE A 170 8.52 -21.17 -16.47
N LYS A 171 9.47 -21.35 -15.53
CA LYS A 171 9.22 -21.72 -14.13
C LYS A 171 9.61 -20.57 -13.24
N PHE A 172 8.63 -19.92 -12.65
CA PHE A 172 8.87 -18.81 -11.71
C PHE A 172 9.78 -19.22 -10.55
N GLU A 173 9.61 -20.45 -10.09
CA GLU A 173 10.33 -20.99 -8.95
C GLU A 173 11.84 -21.09 -9.20
N GLU A 174 12.26 -21.34 -10.44
CA GLU A 174 13.67 -21.45 -10.81
C GLU A 174 14.35 -20.08 -10.77
N TYR A 175 13.77 -19.08 -11.43
CA TYR A 175 14.29 -17.71 -11.40
C TYR A 175 14.20 -17.07 -10.00
N ALA A 176 13.14 -17.37 -9.24
CA ALA A 176 13.02 -16.92 -7.87
C ALA A 176 14.07 -17.59 -6.96
N ALA A 177 14.37 -18.88 -7.16
CA ALA A 177 15.42 -19.58 -6.43
C ALA A 177 16.81 -19.04 -6.77
N GLU A 178 17.08 -18.69 -8.03
CA GLU A 178 18.33 -18.01 -8.43
C GLU A 178 18.46 -16.65 -7.75
N MET A 179 17.39 -15.85 -7.72
CA MET A 179 17.36 -14.57 -7.02
C MET A 179 17.57 -14.73 -5.50
N GLU A 180 16.94 -15.74 -4.90
CA GLU A 180 17.11 -16.05 -3.48
C GLU A 180 18.54 -16.50 -3.17
N GLN A 181 19.12 -17.35 -4.01
CA GLN A 181 20.50 -17.80 -3.85
C GLN A 181 21.48 -16.64 -3.98
N ALA A 182 21.27 -15.74 -4.94
CA ALA A 182 22.08 -14.53 -5.09
C ALA A 182 21.99 -13.65 -3.83
N ALA A 183 20.80 -13.49 -3.26
CA ALA A 183 20.62 -12.74 -2.01
C ALA A 183 21.26 -13.43 -0.79
N GLN A 184 21.26 -14.77 -0.72
CA GLN A 184 21.92 -15.52 0.36
C GLN A 184 23.44 -15.46 0.27
N ALA A 185 23.99 -15.39 -0.94
CA ALA A 185 25.42 -15.27 -1.19
C ALA A 185 25.93 -13.82 -1.18
N TYR A 186 25.03 -12.84 -1.01
CA TYR A 186 25.36 -11.43 -1.04
C TYR A 186 26.14 -11.04 0.22
N ASP A 187 27.41 -10.65 0.03
CA ASP A 187 28.31 -10.18 1.08
C ASP A 187 28.90 -8.83 0.63
N PRO A 188 28.24 -7.70 0.94
CA PRO A 188 28.65 -6.39 0.46
C PRO A 188 29.99 -5.97 1.06
N GLU A 189 30.89 -5.44 0.24
CA GLU A 189 32.22 -4.99 0.69
C GLU A 189 32.14 -3.64 1.42
N ASP A 190 31.21 -2.76 1.02
CA ASP A 190 31.03 -1.45 1.63
C ASP A 190 29.56 -0.97 1.66
N ALA A 191 29.30 0.08 2.44
CA ALA A 191 27.97 0.66 2.59
C ALA A 191 27.46 1.39 1.32
N MET A 192 28.36 1.74 0.39
CA MET A 192 28.00 2.38 -0.87
C MET A 192 27.47 1.36 -1.89
N GLU A 193 27.96 0.13 -1.83
CA GLU A 193 27.41 -1.01 -2.56
C GLU A 193 25.96 -1.28 -2.15
N ILE A 194 25.70 -1.24 -0.84
CA ILE A 194 24.34 -1.38 -0.30
C ILE A 194 23.45 -0.22 -0.74
N LEU A 195 23.97 1.02 -0.74
CA LEU A 195 23.22 2.18 -1.24
C LEU A 195 22.85 2.01 -2.72
N ALA A 196 23.80 1.61 -3.57
CA ALA A 196 23.55 1.36 -4.99
C ALA A 196 22.51 0.24 -5.21
N MET A 197 22.59 -0.83 -4.42
CA MET A 197 21.56 -1.88 -4.41
C MET A 197 20.19 -1.29 -4.05
N VAL A 198 20.08 -0.52 -2.96
CA VAL A 198 18.80 0.07 -2.54
C VAL A 198 18.25 1.04 -3.58
N GLU A 199 19.09 1.84 -4.23
CA GLU A 199 18.69 2.79 -5.29
C GLU A 199 18.25 2.08 -6.59
N SER A 200 18.75 0.87 -6.85
CA SER A 200 18.35 0.05 -8.02
C SER A 200 17.13 -0.84 -7.78
N LEU A 201 16.69 -1.02 -6.53
CA LEU A 201 15.51 -1.83 -6.19
C LEU A 201 14.22 -1.45 -6.95
N PRO A 202 13.88 -0.16 -7.16
CA PRO A 202 12.67 0.20 -7.91
C PRO A 202 12.70 -0.33 -9.34
N GLU A 203 13.85 -0.26 -10.03
CA GLU A 203 14.02 -0.76 -11.39
C GLU A 203 13.94 -2.30 -11.44
N ALA A 204 14.56 -2.98 -10.48
CA ALA A 204 14.50 -4.44 -10.36
C ALA A 204 13.06 -4.92 -10.14
N LEU A 205 12.32 -4.31 -9.20
CA LEU A 205 10.92 -4.65 -8.93
C LEU A 205 10.00 -4.30 -10.11
N THR A 206 10.29 -3.22 -10.84
CA THR A 206 9.55 -2.88 -12.07
C THR A 206 9.75 -3.94 -13.14
N SER A 207 10.95 -4.49 -13.27
CA SER A 207 11.24 -5.60 -14.20
C SER A 207 10.44 -6.85 -13.86
N VAL A 208 10.34 -7.21 -12.57
CA VAL A 208 9.50 -8.32 -12.09
C VAL A 208 8.01 -8.03 -12.33
N ALA A 209 7.55 -6.79 -12.11
CA ALA A 209 6.18 -6.40 -12.43
C ALA A 209 5.88 -6.59 -13.93
N ASN A 210 6.79 -6.16 -14.80
CA ASN A 210 6.62 -6.30 -16.25
C ASN A 210 6.48 -7.77 -16.71
N VAL A 211 7.09 -8.73 -16.01
CA VAL A 211 6.85 -10.16 -16.27
C VAL A 211 5.36 -10.51 -16.10
N MET A 212 4.72 -10.04 -15.04
CA MET A 212 3.29 -10.29 -14.79
C MET A 212 2.41 -9.59 -15.83
N LYS A 213 2.80 -8.39 -16.27
CA LYS A 213 2.11 -7.69 -17.36
C LYS A 213 2.17 -8.48 -18.67
N ILE A 214 3.36 -8.97 -19.06
CA ILE A 214 3.54 -9.79 -20.26
C ILE A 214 2.70 -11.07 -20.18
N LEU A 215 2.65 -11.70 -19.01
CA LEU A 215 1.83 -12.89 -18.82
C LEU A 215 0.33 -12.61 -18.86
N ALA A 216 -0.12 -11.46 -18.35
CA ALA A 216 -1.51 -11.03 -18.48
C ALA A 216 -1.90 -10.79 -19.95
N GLU A 217 -1.06 -10.09 -20.71
CA GLU A 217 -1.27 -9.83 -22.15
C GLU A 217 -1.32 -11.14 -22.97
N ARG A 218 -0.48 -12.11 -22.61
CA ARG A 218 -0.46 -13.44 -23.27
C ARG A 218 -1.56 -14.37 -22.77
N ALA A 219 -2.03 -14.22 -21.53
CA ALA A 219 -3.15 -14.99 -21.00
C ALA A 219 -4.47 -14.70 -21.71
N ASP A 220 -4.66 -13.46 -22.17
CA ASP A 220 -5.87 -13.04 -22.89
C ASP A 220 -5.92 -13.57 -24.35
N SER A 221 -4.76 -13.88 -24.94
CA SER A 221 -4.62 -14.19 -26.37
C SER A 221 -4.13 -15.62 -26.67
N GLU A 222 -3.27 -16.20 -25.84
CA GLU A 222 -2.51 -17.43 -26.14
C GLU A 222 -2.77 -18.59 -25.18
N PHE A 223 -3.24 -18.34 -23.94
CA PHE A 223 -3.47 -19.39 -22.95
C PHE A 223 -4.97 -19.69 -22.75
N PRO A 224 -5.39 -20.97 -22.66
CA PRO A 224 -6.77 -21.35 -22.35
C PRO A 224 -7.03 -21.20 -20.85
N LEU A 225 -6.93 -19.97 -20.33
CA LEU A 225 -7.12 -19.65 -18.93
C LEU A 225 -8.52 -19.12 -18.67
N GLU A 226 -9.05 -19.51 -17.52
CA GLU A 226 -10.21 -18.87 -16.92
C GLU A 226 -9.90 -17.37 -16.70
N LYS A 227 -10.80 -16.47 -17.09
CA LYS A 227 -10.62 -15.01 -16.97
C LYS A 227 -10.21 -14.58 -15.56
N GLU A 228 -10.75 -15.23 -14.54
CA GLU A 228 -10.38 -14.99 -13.14
C GLU A 228 -8.88 -15.21 -12.87
N VAL A 229 -8.26 -16.16 -13.57
CA VAL A 229 -6.82 -16.45 -13.45
C VAL A 229 -6.00 -15.46 -14.28
N ALA A 230 -6.48 -15.07 -15.46
CA ALA A 230 -5.85 -14.03 -16.28
C ALA A 230 -5.86 -12.66 -15.58
N ASP A 231 -6.99 -12.27 -14.99
CA ASP A 231 -7.13 -11.06 -14.16
C ASP A 231 -6.21 -11.10 -12.94
N GLY A 232 -5.91 -12.30 -12.42
CA GLY A 232 -4.95 -12.51 -11.34
C GLY A 232 -3.53 -12.01 -11.68
N PHE A 233 -3.08 -12.11 -12.94
CA PHE A 233 -1.79 -11.55 -13.34
C PHE A 233 -1.78 -10.02 -13.32
N ASN A 234 -2.88 -9.38 -13.73
CA ASN A 234 -3.06 -7.93 -13.62
C ASN A 234 -3.10 -7.46 -12.15
N ASP A 235 -3.75 -8.22 -11.27
CA ASP A 235 -3.78 -7.95 -9.83
C ASP A 235 -2.37 -8.01 -9.22
N ILE A 236 -1.58 -9.04 -9.59
CA ILE A 236 -0.19 -9.17 -9.12
C ILE A 236 0.67 -8.03 -9.69
N PHE A 237 0.50 -7.66 -10.95
CA PHE A 237 1.17 -6.49 -11.55
C PHE A 237 0.88 -5.20 -10.75
N GLY A 238 -0.38 -4.95 -10.39
CA GLY A 238 -0.75 -3.79 -9.57
C GLY A 238 -0.13 -3.83 -8.15
N ALA A 239 -0.09 -5.01 -7.54
CA ALA A 239 0.56 -5.21 -6.24
C ALA A 239 2.08 -4.97 -6.30
N LEU A 240 2.75 -5.46 -7.36
CA LEU A 240 4.18 -5.23 -7.57
C LEU A 240 4.50 -3.76 -7.82
N ASN A 241 3.69 -3.03 -8.60
CA ASN A 241 3.84 -1.58 -8.76
C ASN A 241 3.62 -0.82 -7.44
N SER A 242 2.74 -1.32 -6.57
CA SER A 242 2.59 -0.75 -5.22
C SER A 242 3.83 -0.98 -4.37
N ALA A 243 4.54 -2.11 -4.55
CA ALA A 243 5.83 -2.37 -3.91
C ALA A 243 6.95 -1.49 -4.50
N VAL A 244 6.97 -1.25 -5.82
CA VAL A 244 7.89 -0.31 -6.48
C VAL A 244 7.78 1.08 -5.84
N ALA A 245 6.55 1.58 -5.64
CA ALA A 245 6.33 2.88 -5.00
C ALA A 245 6.87 2.95 -3.55
N VAL A 246 6.93 1.83 -2.83
CA VAL A 246 7.57 1.77 -1.51
C VAL A 246 9.10 1.76 -1.64
N ALA A 247 9.63 1.06 -2.64
CA ALA A 247 11.06 1.01 -2.92
C ALA A 247 11.62 2.38 -3.34
N GLU A 248 10.86 3.21 -4.07
CA GLU A 248 11.24 4.58 -4.45
C GLU A 248 11.57 5.46 -3.24
N ASP A 249 10.90 5.25 -2.10
CA ASP A 249 11.16 5.99 -0.86
C ASP A 249 12.42 5.47 -0.12
N MET A 250 12.92 4.27 -0.44
CA MET A 250 14.02 3.64 0.31
C MET A 250 15.38 4.31 0.05
N GLY A 251 15.69 4.69 -1.19
CA GLY A 251 16.94 5.39 -1.52
C GLY A 251 17.11 6.71 -0.76
N PRO A 252 16.13 7.64 -0.84
CA PRO A 252 16.15 8.88 -0.05
C PRO A 252 16.22 8.65 1.46
N LEU A 253 15.49 7.64 1.97
CA LEU A 253 15.53 7.28 3.39
C LEU A 253 16.91 6.76 3.81
N PHE A 254 17.56 5.94 2.99
CA PHE A 254 18.90 5.43 3.24
C PHE A 254 19.92 6.56 3.28
N ARG A 255 19.88 7.48 2.30
CA ARG A 255 20.74 8.67 2.28
C ARG A 255 20.55 9.56 3.51
N GLN A 256 19.31 9.74 3.95
CA GLN A 256 19.02 10.51 5.16
C GLN A 256 19.56 9.83 6.43
N ALA A 257 19.39 8.51 6.55
CA ALA A 257 19.81 7.77 7.72
C ALA A 257 21.34 7.66 7.84
N HIS A 258 22.04 7.59 6.69
CA HIS A 258 23.50 7.39 6.60
C HIS A 258 24.23 8.62 6.07
N GLU A 259 23.64 9.83 6.20
CA GLU A 259 24.19 11.08 5.66
C GLU A 259 25.65 11.30 6.07
N HIS A 260 25.98 11.00 7.33
CA HIS A 260 27.34 11.15 7.87
C HIS A 260 28.34 10.15 7.32
N ASP A 261 27.93 8.93 7.02
CA ASP A 261 28.81 7.88 6.51
C ASP A 261 28.99 8.04 5.00
N ILE A 262 27.91 8.32 4.27
CA ILE A 262 27.94 8.63 2.84
C ILE A 262 28.80 9.87 2.57
N ALA A 263 28.69 10.93 3.38
CA ALA A 263 29.50 12.13 3.21
C ALA A 263 31.01 11.86 3.34
N ARG A 264 31.43 10.85 4.13
CA ARG A 264 32.84 10.46 4.24
C ARG A 264 33.33 9.73 2.98
N HIS A 265 32.46 8.95 2.35
CA HIS A 265 32.78 8.22 1.12
C HIS A 265 32.67 9.08 -0.14
N GLU A 266 31.71 10.01 -0.21
CA GLU A 266 31.49 10.91 -1.36
C GLU A 266 32.40 12.16 -1.32
N ASP A 267 32.77 12.67 -0.12
CA ASP A 267 33.66 13.84 0.06
C ASP A 267 34.71 13.61 1.19
N PRO A 268 35.72 12.74 0.95
CA PRO A 268 36.72 12.41 1.96
C PRO A 268 37.62 13.62 2.27
N ARG A 269 37.56 14.10 3.53
CA ARG A 269 38.23 15.33 3.99
C ARG A 269 39.75 15.39 3.75
N ASN A 270 40.43 14.24 3.64
CA ASN A 270 41.88 14.14 3.47
C ASN A 270 42.31 13.06 2.45
N GLY A 271 41.39 12.64 1.56
CA GLY A 271 41.62 11.54 0.62
C GLY A 271 41.43 10.13 1.23
N PRO A 272 41.30 9.09 0.38
CA PRO A 272 40.84 7.75 0.79
C PRO A 272 41.77 6.98 1.73
N GLU A 273 43.07 7.32 1.77
CA GLU A 273 44.02 6.66 2.68
C GLU A 273 43.99 7.20 4.11
N ALA A 274 43.47 8.41 4.34
CA ALA A 274 43.53 9.08 5.63
C ALA A 274 42.46 8.57 6.63
N GLU A 275 41.40 7.91 6.16
CA GLU A 275 40.29 7.43 7.02
C GLU A 275 40.48 5.98 7.52
N LYS A 276 41.40 5.19 6.92
CA LYS A 276 41.74 3.84 7.43
C LYS A 276 42.30 3.84 8.86
N GLY A 277 42.80 4.98 9.35
CA GLY A 277 43.30 5.14 10.72
C GLY A 277 42.23 5.34 11.79
N TRP A 278 40.95 5.47 11.42
CA TRP A 278 39.83 5.73 12.35
C TRP A 278 38.85 4.56 12.50
N ASN A 279 39.06 3.44 11.81
CA ASN A 279 38.38 2.18 12.14
C ASN A 279 39.11 1.50 13.30
N VAL A 280 38.64 1.80 14.53
CA VAL A 280 38.80 0.95 15.72
C VAL A 280 37.46 0.31 16.01
#